data_AF-A0A8T0SK13-F1
#
_entry.id   AF-A0A8T0SK13-F1
#
_cell.length_a   1.000
_cell.length_b   1.000
_cell.length_c   1.000
_cell.angle_alpha   90.00
_cell.angle_beta   90.00
_cell.angle_gamma   90.00
#
_symmetry.space_group_name_H-M   'P 1'
#
loop_
_entity.id
_entity.type
_entity.pdbx_description
1 polymer ?
#
loop_
_entity_poly.entity_id
_entity_poly.type
_entity_poly.pdbx_seq_one_letter_code
_entity_poly.pdbx_strand_id
1 'polypeptide(L)'
;MASVALLKAPPLPKKRTFLLVGVFSTGNNFKRRMALRRTWMQYEAVRSGDVVVRFFSGLHKSEQVNMELWREAQLYGDIYKLLIF
;
A
#
# COMPACT_ATOMS: atom_id res chain seq x y z
N MET A 1 -15.78 9.86 -8.39
CA MET A 1 -16.03 9.93 -6.93
C MET A 1 -16.19 8.57 -6.25
N ALA A 2 -16.77 7.53 -6.88
CA ALA A 2 -16.91 6.19 -6.26
C ALA A 2 -15.62 5.34 -6.15
N SER A 3 -14.52 5.72 -6.82
CA SER A 3 -13.35 4.83 -6.97
C SER A 3 -12.35 4.86 -5.80
N VAL A 4 -12.13 6.03 -5.18
CA VAL A 4 -11.15 6.18 -4.08
C VAL A 4 -11.67 5.58 -2.77
N ALA A 5 -12.99 5.62 -2.56
CA ALA A 5 -13.61 5.09 -1.35
C ALA A 5 -13.46 3.55 -1.21
N LEU A 6 -13.16 2.84 -2.29
CA LEU A 6 -13.18 1.37 -2.35
C LEU A 6 -11.80 0.73 -2.53
N LEU A 7 -10.72 1.42 -2.13
CA LEU A 7 -9.38 0.84 -2.04
C LEU A 7 -9.33 -0.23 -0.94
N LYS A 8 -9.73 -1.45 -1.28
CA LYS A 8 -9.45 -2.67 -0.53
C LYS A 8 -8.22 -3.31 -1.16
N ALA A 9 -7.16 -3.50 -0.37
CA ALA A 9 -6.02 -4.23 -0.88
C ALA A 9 -6.41 -5.71 -1.10
N PRO A 10 -5.77 -6.38 -2.08
CA PRO A 10 -6.02 -7.78 -2.39
C PRO A 10 -5.90 -8.65 -1.13
N PRO A 11 -6.69 -9.75 -1.05
CA PRO A 11 -6.63 -10.67 0.07
C PRO A 11 -5.19 -11.16 0.26
N LEU A 12 -4.83 -11.41 1.52
CA LEU A 12 -3.51 -11.95 1.85
C LEU A 12 -3.27 -13.23 1.03
N PRO A 13 -2.00 -13.51 0.66
CA PRO A 13 -1.67 -14.76 -0.01
C PRO A 13 -2.23 -15.95 0.76
N LYS A 14 -2.76 -16.97 0.05
CA LYS A 14 -3.28 -18.19 0.69
C LYS A 14 -2.18 -19.00 1.41
N LYS A 15 -0.91 -18.68 1.17
CA LYS A 15 0.25 -19.23 1.87
C LYS A 15 0.30 -18.66 3.30
N ARG A 16 0.72 -19.48 4.26
CA ARG A 16 0.93 -19.04 5.65
C ARG A 16 1.94 -17.90 5.67
N THR A 17 1.47 -16.69 5.92
CA THR A 17 2.32 -15.51 6.12
C THR A 17 2.99 -15.63 7.49
N PHE A 18 4.32 -15.47 7.53
CA PHE A 18 5.10 -15.50 8.77
C PHE A 18 5.06 -14.15 9.49
N LEU A 19 5.14 -13.03 8.75
CA LEU A 19 5.13 -11.69 9.30
C LEU A 19 4.33 -10.73 8.43
N LEU A 20 3.53 -9.86 9.06
CA LEU A 20 2.88 -8.73 8.41
C LEU A 20 3.54 -7.43 8.91
N VAL A 21 3.99 -6.60 7.98
CA VAL A 21 4.57 -5.27 8.26
C VAL A 21 3.63 -4.20 7.73
N GLY A 22 3.10 -3.37 8.63
CA GLY A 22 2.32 -2.20 8.29
C GLY A 22 3.16 -0.94 8.28
N VAL A 23 3.12 -0.19 7.16
CA VAL A 23 3.88 1.05 7.00
C VAL A 23 2.90 2.22 6.83
N PHE A 24 2.84 3.11 7.80
CA PHE A 24 2.02 4.32 7.70
C PHE A 24 2.65 5.34 6.74
N SER A 25 1.84 5.91 5.85
CA SER A 25 2.24 6.91 4.88
C SER A 25 1.09 7.89 4.60
N THR A 26 1.42 9.08 4.10
CA THR A 26 0.45 10.04 3.55
C THR A 26 0.33 9.90 2.03
N GLY A 27 -0.78 10.36 1.45
CA GLY A 27 -1.05 10.20 0.01
C GLY A 27 0.06 10.75 -0.90
N ASN A 28 0.61 11.92 -0.56
CA ASN A 28 1.65 12.61 -1.35
C ASN A 28 3.07 12.01 -1.24
N ASN A 29 3.28 10.97 -0.42
CA ASN A 29 4.62 10.39 -0.17
C ASN A 29 5.01 9.24 -1.12
N PHE A 30 4.65 9.35 -2.41
CA PHE A 30 4.94 8.33 -3.43
C PHE A 30 6.42 7.93 -3.49
N LYS A 31 7.33 8.94 -3.52
CA LYS A 31 8.77 8.69 -3.61
C LYS A 31 9.31 7.86 -2.45
N ARG A 32 8.78 8.06 -1.24
CA ARG A 32 9.18 7.28 -0.04
C ARG A 32 8.69 5.84 -0.13
N ARG A 33 7.44 5.62 -0.55
CA ARG A 33 6.91 4.27 -0.78
C ARG A 33 7.72 3.54 -1.87
N MET A 34 8.05 4.23 -2.96
CA MET A 34 8.89 3.65 -4.03
C MET A 34 10.30 3.31 -3.58
N ALA A 35 10.91 4.11 -2.70
CA ALA A 35 12.21 3.78 -2.14
C ALA A 35 12.15 2.46 -1.33
N LEU A 36 11.12 2.26 -0.51
CA LEU A 36 10.91 1.00 0.22
C LEU A 36 10.69 -0.17 -0.75
N ARG A 37 9.84 0.02 -1.77
CA ARG A 37 9.61 -0.98 -2.82
C ARG A 37 10.90 -1.41 -3.51
N ARG A 38 11.80 -0.48 -3.79
CA ARG A 38 13.06 -0.74 -4.50
C ARG A 38 14.22 -1.21 -3.61
N THR A 39 14.06 -1.17 -2.29
CA THR A 39 15.10 -1.55 -1.34
C THR A 39 14.73 -2.85 -0.64
N TRP A 40 14.45 -2.82 0.66
CA TRP A 40 14.27 -4.03 1.46
C TRP A 40 13.01 -4.84 1.10
N MET A 41 12.02 -4.25 0.43
CA MET A 41 10.89 -5.02 -0.11
C MET A 41 11.32 -5.96 -1.26
N GLN A 42 12.55 -5.85 -1.77
CA GLN A 42 13.12 -6.77 -2.75
C GLN A 42 13.75 -8.02 -2.12
N TYR A 43 13.86 -8.09 -0.79
CA TYR A 43 14.38 -9.27 -0.12
C TYR A 43 13.51 -10.50 -0.39
N GLU A 44 14.16 -11.67 -0.46
CA GLU A 44 13.53 -12.93 -0.85
C GLU A 44 12.31 -13.24 0.02
N ALA A 45 12.40 -13.04 1.34
CA ALA A 45 11.29 -13.29 2.26
C ALA A 45 10.02 -12.45 1.94
N VAL A 46 10.18 -11.24 1.39
CA VAL A 46 9.04 -10.41 0.96
C VAL A 46 8.51 -10.89 -0.38
N ARG A 47 9.41 -11.21 -1.32
CA ARG A 47 9.05 -11.70 -2.67
C ARG A 47 8.42 -13.10 -2.66
N SER A 48 8.82 -13.96 -1.74
CA SER A 48 8.29 -15.32 -1.54
C SER A 48 6.91 -15.33 -0.85
N GLY A 49 6.48 -14.18 -0.33
CA GLY A 49 5.23 -14.00 0.42
C GLY A 49 5.31 -14.47 1.88
N ASP A 50 6.48 -14.78 2.42
CA ASP A 50 6.64 -15.12 3.85
C ASP A 50 6.47 -13.88 4.73
N VAL A 51 6.94 -12.73 4.24
CA VAL A 51 6.70 -11.41 4.83
C VAL A 51 5.79 -10.60 3.91
N VAL A 52 4.66 -10.14 4.42
CA VAL A 52 3.74 -9.28 3.68
C VAL A 52 3.92 -7.84 4.15
N VAL A 53 4.17 -6.92 3.22
CA VAL A 53 4.28 -5.49 3.50
C VAL A 53 3.06 -4.76 2.92
N ARG A 54 2.48 -3.85 3.71
CA ARG A 54 1.33 -3.04 3.31
C ARG A 54 1.47 -1.59 3.76
N PHE A 55 1.19 -0.68 2.84
CA PHE A 55 1.11 0.75 3.14
C PHE A 55 -0.28 1.11 3.63
N PHE A 56 -0.35 1.86 4.72
CA PHE A 56 -1.60 2.43 5.22
C PHE A 56 -1.60 3.93 4.97
N SER A 57 -2.55 4.41 4.17
CA SER A 57 -2.69 5.84 3.87
C SER A 57 -4.12 6.31 4.06
N GLY A 58 -4.27 7.47 4.68
CA GLY A 58 -5.53 8.21 4.72
C GLY A 58 -5.78 8.99 3.43
N LEU A 59 -6.99 9.54 3.32
CA LEU A 59 -7.33 10.50 2.27
C LEU A 59 -6.60 11.83 2.51
N HIS A 60 -6.23 12.48 1.41
CA HIS A 60 -5.63 13.80 1.41
C HIS A 60 -6.68 14.85 1.05
N LYS A 61 -6.47 16.11 1.46
CA LYS A 61 -7.38 17.23 1.13
C LYS A 61 -7.46 17.53 -0.37
N SER A 62 -6.38 17.26 -1.10
CA SER A 62 -6.34 17.38 -2.56
C SER A 62 -6.86 16.12 -3.24
N GLU A 63 -7.84 16.29 -4.12
CA GLU A 63 -8.41 15.21 -4.92
C GLU A 63 -7.40 14.63 -5.92
N GLN A 64 -6.51 15.47 -6.47
CA GLN A 64 -5.44 15.03 -7.37
C GLN A 64 -4.50 14.03 -6.68
N VAL A 65 -4.08 14.34 -5.44
CA VAL A 65 -3.26 13.43 -4.63
C VAL A 65 -3.98 12.11 -4.35
N ASN A 66 -5.29 12.16 -4.10
CA ASN A 66 -6.10 10.94 -3.90
C ASN A 66 -6.20 10.09 -5.17
N MET A 67 -6.33 10.72 -6.34
CA MET A 67 -6.37 10.03 -7.63
C MET A 67 -5.03 9.38 -7.97
N GLU A 68 -3.91 10.05 -7.67
CA GLU A 68 -2.57 9.47 -7.82
C GLU A 68 -2.36 8.28 -6.88
N LEU A 69 -2.73 8.43 -5.61
CA LEU A 69 -2.68 7.34 -4.63
C LEU A 69 -3.54 6.15 -5.07
N TRP A 70 -4.72 6.42 -5.66
CA TRP A 70 -5.58 5.37 -6.17
C TRP A 70 -4.95 4.62 -7.35
N ARG A 71 -4.37 5.32 -8.32
CA ARG A 71 -3.63 4.69 -9.44
C ARG A 71 -2.45 3.86 -8.95
N GLU A 72 -1.72 4.38 -7.97
CA GLU A 72 -0.61 3.65 -7.35
C GLU A 72 -1.10 2.38 -6.65
N ALA A 73 -2.19 2.47 -5.87
CA ALA A 73 -2.77 1.34 -5.17
C ALA A 73 -3.24 0.25 -6.13
N GLN A 74 -3.79 0.63 -7.29
CA GLN A 74 -4.15 -0.31 -8.35
C GLN A 74 -2.93 -0.98 -9.00
N LEU A 75 -1.86 -0.20 -9.21
CA LEU A 75 -0.65 -0.70 -9.87
C LEU A 75 0.12 -1.71 -8.99
N TYR A 76 0.28 -1.40 -7.70
CA TYR A 76 1.12 -2.21 -6.81
C TYR A 76 0.33 -3.15 -5.90
N GLY A 77 -0.95 -2.89 -5.66
CA GLY A 77 -1.79 -3.74 -4.81
C GLY A 77 -1.34 -3.83 -3.35
N ASP A 78 -0.49 -2.91 -2.88
CA ASP A 78 0.12 -2.95 -1.56
C ASP A 78 -0.36 -1.81 -0.63
N ILE A 79 -1.36 -1.03 -1.06
CA ILE A 79 -1.90 0.10 -0.29
C ILE A 79 -3.29 -0.24 0.26
N TYR A 80 -3.45 -0.11 1.57
CA TYR A 80 -4.73 -0.04 2.27
C TYR A 80 -5.10 1.41 2.56
N LYS A 81 -6.34 1.75 2.25
CA LYS A 81 -6.95 2.97 2.77
C LYS A 81 -7.23 2.79 4.26
N LEU A 82 -6.66 3.65 5.09
CA LEU A 82 -7.02 3.74 6.50
C LEU A 82 -8.28 4.63 6.61
N LEU A 83 -9.33 4.13 7.25
CA LEU A 83 -10.62 4.82 7.44
C LEU A 83 -10.75 5.32 8.89
N ILE A 84 -9.63 5.76 9.45
CA ILE A 84 -9.49 6.29 10.80
C ILE A 84 -8.96 7.71 10.57
N PHE A 85 -9.63 8.71 11.16
CA PHE A 85 -9.61 10.16 10.88
C PHE A 85 -10.61 10.63 9.81
#